data_AF-A0A1B8RVN7-F1
#
_entry.id   AF-A0A1B8RVN7-F1
#
_cell.length_a   1.000
_cell.length_b   1.000
_cell.length_c   1.000
_cell.angle_alpha   90.00
_cell.angle_beta   90.00
_cell.angle_gamma   90.00
#
_symmetry.space_group_name_H-M   'P 1'
#
loop_
_entity.id
_entity.type
_entity.pdbx_description
1 polymer ?
#
loop_
_entity_poly.entity_id
_entity_poly.type
_entity_poly.pdbx_seq_one_letter_code
_entity_poly.pdbx_strand_id
1 'polypeptide(L)' 'MPHWHLRRCFAAAGNALVAIAEADSRMRAVRQLNAMSDEELAERGLRREDIVHHIFSDRFYI' A
#
# COMPACT_ATOMS: atom_id res chain seq x y z
N MET A 1 -7.93 -35.67 22.67
CA MET A 1 -6.95 -34.65 22.21
C MET A 1 -7.69 -33.70 21.26
N PRO A 2 -8.14 -32.49 21.69
CA PRO A 2 -8.98 -31.64 20.86
C PRO A 2 -8.12 -30.77 19.90
N HIS A 3 -8.58 -30.62 18.65
CA HIS A 3 -7.90 -30.06 17.48
C HIS A 3 -7.75 -28.52 17.45
N TRP A 4 -7.44 -27.89 18.59
CA TRP A 4 -7.38 -26.42 18.78
C TRP A 4 -6.24 -25.69 18.04
N HIS A 5 -5.32 -26.43 17.40
CA HIS A 5 -4.12 -25.87 16.77
C HIS A 5 -4.38 -25.26 15.40
N LEU A 6 -5.36 -25.78 14.65
CA LEU A 6 -5.65 -25.34 13.28
C LEU A 6 -6.11 -23.88 13.23
N ARG A 7 -6.99 -23.46 14.15
CA ARG A 7 -7.53 -22.09 14.19
C ARG A 7 -6.45 -21.02 14.40
N ARG A 8 -5.39 -21.31 15.16
CA ARG A 8 -4.28 -20.37 15.41
C ARG A 8 -3.38 -20.22 14.19
N CYS A 9 -3.13 -21.30 13.44
CA CYS A 9 -2.33 -21.25 12.23
C CYS A 9 -3.03 -20.46 11.11
N PHE A 10 -4.34 -20.66 10.94
CA PHE A 10 -5.13 -19.88 9.97
C PHE A 10 -5.18 -18.38 10.32
N ALA A 11 -5.30 -18.03 11.61
CA ALA A 11 -5.24 -16.64 12.06
C ALA A 11 -3.86 -15.99 11.83
N ALA A 12 -2.77 -16.72 12.10
CA ALA A 12 -1.42 -16.23 11.88
C ALA A 12 -1.10 -16.03 10.39
N ALA A 13 -1.52 -16.97 9.53
CA ALA A 13 -1.37 -16.87 8.08
C ALA A 13 -2.21 -15.71 7.51
N GLY A 14 -3.43 -15.51 8.00
CA GLY A 14 -4.26 -14.36 7.61
C GLY A 14 -3.63 -13.02 7.99
N ASN A 15 -3.11 -12.90 9.21
CA ASN A 15 -2.42 -11.69 9.66
C ASN A 15 -1.13 -11.41 8.86
N ALA A 16 -0.41 -12.45 8.42
CA ALA A 16 0.76 -12.29 7.55
C ALA A 16 0.37 -11.81 6.13
N LEU A 17 -0.73 -12.34 5.58
CA LEU A 17 -1.26 -11.90 4.28
C LEU A 17 -1.75 -10.44 4.32
N VAL A 18 -2.39 -10.01 5.42
CA VAL A 18 -2.76 -8.60 5.65
C VAL A 18 -1.50 -7.73 5.77
N ALA A 19 -0.49 -8.17 6.52
CA ALA A 19 0.78 -7.45 6.64
C ALA A 19 1.52 -7.30 5.30
N ILE A 20 1.42 -8.29 4.39
CA ILE A 20 1.99 -8.22 3.02
C ILE A 20 1.15 -7.29 2.11
N ALA A 21 -0.17 -7.36 2.21
CA ALA A 21 -1.07 -6.46 1.47
C ALA A 21 -0.88 -5.00 1.89
N GLU A 22 -0.67 -4.76 3.18
CA GLU A 22 -0.34 -3.44 3.74
C GLU A 22 1.07 -2.97 3.32
N ALA A 23 2.03 -3.88 3.22
CA ALA A 23 3.40 -3.55 2.83
C ALA A 23 3.55 -3.09 1.36
N ASP A 24 2.68 -3.55 0.45
CA ASP A 24 2.82 -3.27 -0.99
C ASP A 24 1.77 -2.29 -1.57
N SER A 25 0.69 -1.98 -0.84
CA SER A 25 -0.38 -1.09 -1.31
C SER A 25 0.11 0.32 -1.71
N ARG A 26 0.93 0.95 -0.87
CA ARG A 26 1.50 2.29 -1.14
C ARG A 26 2.53 2.27 -2.25
N MET A 27 3.36 1.22 -2.30
CA MET A 27 4.35 1.07 -3.37
C MET A 27 3.68 0.79 -4.72
N ARG A 28 2.51 0.11 -4.71
CA ARG A 28 1.63 0.00 -5.89
C ARG A 28 1.05 1.34 -6.29
N ALA A 29 0.58 2.15 -5.35
CA ALA A 29 0.09 3.49 -5.65
C ALA A 29 1.20 4.37 -6.28
N VAL A 30 2.42 4.31 -5.75
CA VAL A 30 3.58 5.03 -6.32
C VAL A 30 3.87 4.53 -7.73
N ARG A 31 3.90 3.22 -7.96
CA ARG A 31 4.13 2.64 -9.29
C ARG A 31 3.01 2.97 -10.27
N GLN A 32 1.76 3.02 -9.81
CA GLN A 32 0.61 3.35 -10.64
C GLN A 32 0.65 4.82 -11.08
N LEU A 33 0.95 5.75 -10.17
CA LEU A 33 1.13 7.16 -10.53
C LEU A 33 2.37 7.36 -11.40
N ASN A 34 3.46 6.65 -11.14
CA ASN A 34 4.64 6.68 -12.01
C ASN A 34 4.38 6.05 -13.40
N ALA A 35 3.32 5.27 -13.59
CA ALA A 35 3.00 4.73 -14.91
C ALA A 35 2.23 5.71 -15.81
N MET A 36 1.69 6.80 -15.24
CA MET A 36 0.94 7.83 -15.97
C MET A 36 1.89 8.78 -16.72
N SER A 37 1.39 9.41 -17.79
CA SER A 37 2.11 10.47 -18.50
C SER A 37 2.14 11.75 -17.64
N ASP A 38 3.07 12.65 -17.98
CA ASP A 38 3.17 13.92 -17.27
C ASP A 38 1.93 14.80 -17.49
N GLU A 39 1.25 14.71 -18.65
CA GLU A 39 -0.03 15.39 -18.86
C GLU A 39 -1.14 14.83 -17.96
N GLU A 40 -1.26 13.51 -17.84
CA GLU A 40 -2.25 12.85 -16.97
C GLU A 40 -2.01 13.14 -15.48
N LEU A 41 -0.74 13.25 -15.08
CA LEU A 41 -0.37 13.69 -13.74
C LEU A 41 -0.76 15.15 -13.52
N ALA A 42 -0.52 16.03 -14.50
CA ALA A 42 -0.87 17.44 -14.43
C ALA A 42 -2.39 17.68 -14.38
N GLU A 43 -3.19 16.89 -15.10
CA GLU A 43 -4.66 16.92 -15.00
C GLU A 43 -5.17 16.60 -13.59
N ARG A 44 -4.41 15.77 -12.86
CA ARG A 44 -4.68 15.43 -11.45
C ARG A 44 -4.04 16.41 -10.47
N GLY A 45 -3.37 17.45 -10.96
CA GLY A 45 -2.64 18.42 -10.14
C GLY A 45 -1.40 17.86 -9.45
N LEU A 46 -0.84 16.76 -9.97
CA LEU A 46 0.33 16.08 -9.43
C LEU A 46 1.53 16.31 -10.34
N ARG A 47 2.71 16.50 -9.73
CA ARG A 47 3.99 16.45 -10.44
C ARG A 47 4.66 15.11 -10.13
N ARG A 48 5.44 14.58 -11.08
CA ARG A 48 6.06 13.26 -10.96
C ARG A 48 7.00 13.14 -9.75
N GLU A 49 7.75 14.19 -9.49
CA GLU A 49 8.61 14.36 -8.30
C GLU A 49 7.81 14.41 -6.99
N ASP A 50 6.56 14.87 -7.04
CA ASP A 50 5.70 14.99 -5.87
C ASP A 50 4.92 13.71 -5.59
N ILE A 51 4.94 12.69 -6.45
CA ILE A 51 4.16 11.43 -6.27
C ILE A 51 4.51 10.75 -4.95
N VAL A 52 5.81 10.61 -4.67
CA VAL A 52 6.28 9.98 -3.42
C VAL A 52 5.91 10.87 -2.25
N HIS A 53 6.07 12.19 -2.39
CA HIS A 53 5.67 13.10 -1.33
C HIS A 53 4.15 13.02 -1.08
N HIS A 54 3.31 13.03 -2.10
CA HIS A 54 1.85 12.96 -2.03
C HIS A 54 1.35 11.66 -1.37
N ILE A 55 1.87 10.50 -1.76
CA ILE A 55 1.44 9.20 -1.20
C ILE A 55 1.91 9.00 0.25
N PHE A 56 3.04 9.61 0.63
CA PHE A 56 3.58 9.48 1.98
C PHE A 56 3.30 10.72 2.87
N SER A 57 2.80 11.83 2.31
CA SER A 57 2.45 13.08 3.01
C SER A 57 1.26 12.92 3.95
N ASP A 58 0.36 11.99 3.64
CA ASP A 58 -0.73 11.56 4.54
C ASP A 58 -0.25 11.09 5.93
N ARG A 59 1.05 10.80 6.10
CA ARG A 59 1.66 10.49 7.40
C ARG A 59 2.40 11.64 8.10
N PHE A 60 2.66 12.77 7.43
CA PHE A 60 3.40 13.89 8.01
C PHE A 60 2.51 14.92 8.76
N TYR A 61 1.19 14.70 8.79
CA TYR A 61 0.28 15.45 9.64
C TYR A 61 0.19 14.81 11.04
N ILE A 62 1.03 15.26 11.97
CA ILE A 62 0.92 15.05 13.43
C ILE A 62 1.14 16.40 14.11
#